data_AF-A0A1J3FGF6-F1
#
_entry.id   AF-A0A1J3FGF6-F1
#
_cell.length_a   1.000
_cell.length_b   1.000
_cell.length_c   1.000
_cell.angle_alpha   90.00
_cell.angle_beta   90.00
_cell.angle_gamma   90.00
#
_symmetry.space_group_name_H-M   'P 1'
#
loop_
_entity.id
_entity.type
_entity.pdbx_description
1 polymer ?
#
loop_
_entity_poly.entity_id
_entity_poly.type
_entity_poly.pdbx_seq_one_letter_code
_entity_poly.pdbx_strand_id
1 'polypeptide(L)'
;HCVKPVGGQKTRFIVMGNLFCSEYRIHKRFDLKGSSHGRTIDKGEGEIDETTTLKDLDLKYVFRLESSWFHAFINQIDIDCEFLEAEKIMDYS
;
A
#
# COMPACT_ATOMS: atom_id res chain seq x y z
N HIS A 1 -8.39 -10.47 16.20
CA HIS A 1 -8.32 -11.72 16.99
C HIS A 1 -7.06 -11.77 17.85
N CYS A 2 -7.02 -12.62 18.87
CA CYS A 2 -5.86 -12.76 19.73
C CYS A 2 -5.68 -14.22 20.15
N VAL A 3 -4.45 -14.73 20.08
CA VAL A 3 -4.08 -16.08 20.50
C VAL A 3 -2.95 -15.99 21.51
N LYS A 4 -3.03 -16.77 22.59
CA LYS A 4 -1.98 -16.95 23.57
C LYS A 4 -1.75 -18.44 23.79
N PRO A 5 -0.69 -19.04 23.24
CA PRO A 5 -0.33 -20.43 23.49
C PRO A 5 0.10 -20.62 24.95
N VAL A 6 -0.03 -21.84 25.48
CA VAL A 6 0.49 -22.18 26.82
C VAL A 6 2.01 -22.01 26.80
N GLY A 7 2.54 -21.17 27.69
CA GLY A 7 3.97 -20.83 27.74
C GLY A 7 4.45 -19.85 26.65
N GLY A 8 3.56 -19.38 25.77
CA GLY A 8 3.91 -18.51 24.64
C GLY A 8 3.55 -17.04 24.82
N GLN A 9 4.05 -16.20 23.90
CA GLN A 9 3.69 -14.79 23.82
C GLN A 9 2.26 -14.63 23.28
N LYS A 10 1.56 -13.59 23.76
CA LYS A 10 0.23 -13.23 23.27
C LYS A 10 0.36 -12.46 21.96
N THR A 11 -0.18 -13.00 20.87
CA THR A 11 -0.15 -12.38 19.54
C THR A 11 -1.53 -11.86 19.17
N ARG A 12 -1.58 -10.64 18.63
CA ARG A 12 -2.79 -10.04 18.04
C ARG A 12 -2.64 -10.05 16.53
N PHE A 13 -3.70 -10.43 15.83
CA PHE A 13 -3.74 -10.40 14.37
C PHE A 13 -5.13 -9.96 13.91
N ILE A 14 -5.17 -9.43 12.69
CA ILE A 14 -6.38 -9.03 11.98
C ILE A 14 -6.41 -9.84 10.69
N VAL A 15 -7.59 -10.30 10.30
CA VAL A 15 -7.81 -10.93 8.99
C VAL A 15 -8.48 -9.87 8.12
N MET A 16 -7.89 -9.58 6.96
CA MET A 16 -8.35 -8.55 6.04
C MET A 16 -8.33 -9.09 4.60
N GLY A 17 -9.00 -8.37 3.68
CA GLY A 17 -8.98 -8.71 2.26
C GLY A 17 -7.58 -8.64 1.66
N ASN A 18 -7.25 -9.58 0.77
CA ASN A 18 -6.00 -9.56 0.02
C ASN A 18 -6.19 -8.75 -1.27
N LEU A 19 -5.63 -7.54 -1.33
CA LEU A 19 -5.71 -6.66 -2.49
C LEU A 19 -5.04 -7.24 -3.76
N PHE A 20 -4.08 -8.14 -3.59
CA PHE A 20 -3.31 -8.75 -4.68
C PHE A 20 -3.88 -10.10 -5.14
N CYS A 21 -5.07 -10.49 -4.68
CA CYS A 21 -5.74 -11.70 -5.14
C CYS A 21 -6.30 -11.47 -6.55
N SER A 22 -5.49 -11.74 -7.55
CA SER A 22 -5.81 -11.52 -8.97
C SER A 22 -5.34 -12.72 -9.80
N GLU A 23 -6.04 -13.00 -10.90
CA GLU A 23 -5.62 -13.98 -11.92
C GLU A 23 -4.42 -13.47 -12.74
N TYR A 24 -4.14 -12.17 -12.66
CA TYR A 24 -3.04 -11.53 -13.37
C TYR A 24 -1.77 -11.43 -12.52
N ARG A 25 -0.63 -11.67 -13.17
CA ARG A 25 0.69 -11.50 -12.55
C ARG A 25 0.95 -10.02 -12.24
N ILE A 26 1.41 -9.75 -11.02
CA ILE A 26 1.83 -8.42 -10.58
C ILE A 26 3.31 -8.26 -10.87
N HIS A 27 3.64 -7.38 -11.82
CA HIS A 27 5.02 -7.13 -12.24
C HIS A 27 5.77 -6.12 -11.36
N LYS A 28 5.04 -5.18 -10.76
CA LYS A 28 5.60 -4.13 -9.89
C LYS A 28 4.62 -3.81 -8.77
N ARG A 29 5.17 -3.54 -7.58
CA ARG A 29 4.42 -3.18 -6.37
C ARG A 29 4.93 -1.85 -5.86
N PHE A 30 4.03 -0.99 -5.41
CA PHE A 30 4.35 0.31 -4.86
C PHE A 30 3.66 0.48 -3.51
N ASP A 31 4.39 1.04 -2.56
CA ASP A 31 3.89 1.62 -1.31
C ASP A 31 4.04 3.14 -1.48
N LEU A 32 2.95 3.90 -1.51
CA LEU A 32 2.98 5.35 -1.81
C LEU A 32 2.37 6.12 -0.64
N LYS A 33 3.03 7.18 -0.18
CA LYS A 33 2.58 7.97 0.97
C LYS A 33 2.47 9.47 0.69
N GLY A 34 2.95 9.93 -0.45
CA GLY A 34 3.05 11.36 -0.79
C GLY A 34 4.18 12.11 -0.08
N SER A 35 4.99 11.43 0.74
CA SER A 35 6.16 12.01 1.40
C SER A 35 7.47 11.66 0.66
N SER A 36 8.60 12.27 1.06
CA SER A 36 9.90 12.06 0.40
C SER A 36 10.96 11.44 1.32
N HIS A 37 10.91 11.69 2.62
CA HIS A 37 11.93 11.20 3.54
C HIS A 37 11.86 9.68 3.72
N GLY A 38 12.93 8.96 3.37
CA GLY A 38 12.97 7.49 3.44
C GLY A 38 12.05 6.77 2.43
N ARG A 39 11.61 7.48 1.39
CA ARG A 39 10.66 6.98 0.37
C ARG A 39 11.35 6.50 -0.91
N THR A 40 12.48 5.83 -0.76
CA THR A 40 13.20 5.09 -1.82
C THR A 40 13.63 3.72 -1.29
N ILE A 41 13.93 2.78 -2.19
CA ILE A 41 14.54 1.49 -1.85
C ILE A 41 16.07 1.61 -1.76
N ASP A 42 16.69 0.80 -0.90
CA ASP A 42 18.16 0.70 -0.79
C ASP A 42 18.70 -0.49 -1.60
N LYS A 43 18.16 -0.69 -2.81
CA LYS A 43 18.54 -1.78 -3.72
C LYS A 43 18.98 -1.21 -5.06
N GLY A 44 20.04 -1.77 -5.62
CA GLY A 44 20.47 -1.44 -6.99
C GLY A 44 19.47 -1.97 -8.04
N GLU A 45 19.48 -1.40 -9.25
CA GLU A 45 18.53 -1.77 -10.32
C GLU A 45 18.54 -3.28 -10.67
N GLY A 46 19.66 -3.98 -10.47
CA GLY A 46 19.80 -5.42 -10.69
C GLY A 46 19.24 -6.32 -9.59
N GLU A 47 18.86 -5.76 -8.43
CA GLU A 47 18.31 -6.49 -7.28
C GLU A 47 16.79 -6.32 -7.14
N ILE A 48 16.17 -5.56 -8.06
CA ILE A 48 14.74 -5.32 -8.09
C ILE A 48 14.06 -6.48 -8.80
N ASP A 49 13.28 -7.22 -8.04
CA ASP A 49 12.39 -8.25 -8.55
C ASP A 49 10.91 -7.86 -8.35
N GLU A 50 10.01 -8.71 -8.81
CA GLU A 50 8.57 -8.46 -8.72
C GLU A 50 8.05 -8.42 -7.27
N THR A 51 8.78 -9.04 -6.33
CA THR A 51 8.44 -9.05 -4.90
C THR A 51 8.91 -7.80 -4.17
N THR A 52 9.76 -7.00 -4.81
CA THR A 52 10.25 -5.75 -4.25
C THR A 52 9.16 -4.67 -4.30
N THR A 53 8.85 -4.12 -3.14
CA THR A 53 7.91 -2.99 -2.99
C THR A 53 8.66 -1.67 -3.14
N LEU A 54 8.42 -0.99 -4.25
CA LEU A 54 8.95 0.33 -4.60
C LEU A 54 8.23 1.43 -3.81
N LYS A 55 8.84 2.62 -3.70
CA LYS A 55 8.29 3.76 -2.95
C LYS A 55 8.13 5.01 -3.82
N ASP A 56 7.70 6.12 -3.22
CA ASP A 56 7.36 7.37 -3.91
C ASP A 56 8.48 7.91 -4.81
N LEU A 57 9.74 7.90 -4.36
CA LEU A 57 10.87 8.41 -5.14
C LEU A 57 11.32 7.44 -6.23
N ASP A 58 10.91 6.18 -6.16
CA ASP A 58 11.21 5.16 -7.17
C ASP A 58 10.17 5.13 -8.29
N LEU A 59 9.03 5.82 -8.10
CA LEU A 59 7.93 5.84 -9.06
C LEU A 59 8.28 6.74 -10.27
N LYS A 60 8.71 6.11 -11.35
CA LYS A 60 9.01 6.76 -12.64
C LYS A 60 7.85 6.67 -13.66
N TYR A 61 6.64 6.37 -13.20
CA TYR A 61 5.48 6.08 -14.05
C TYR A 61 4.35 7.10 -13.85
N VAL A 62 3.57 7.29 -14.91
CA VAL A 62 2.28 7.97 -14.85
C VAL A 62 1.21 6.96 -15.22
N PHE A 63 0.24 6.76 -14.32
CA PHE A 63 -0.89 5.88 -14.56
C PHE A 63 -1.99 6.64 -15.32
N ARG A 64 -2.51 6.02 -16.38
CA ARG A 64 -3.64 6.57 -17.14
C ARG A 64 -4.84 5.68 -16.92
N LEU A 65 -5.93 6.29 -16.51
CA LEU A 65 -7.24 5.67 -16.34
C LEU A 65 -8.21 6.31 -17.34
N GLU A 66 -9.25 5.56 -17.68
CA GLU A 66 -10.41 6.15 -18.38
C GLU A 66 -11.05 7.22 -17.47
N SER A 67 -11.57 8.29 -18.07
CA SER A 67 -12.01 9.48 -17.34
C SER A 67 -13.04 9.17 -16.24
N SER A 68 -14.05 8.34 -16.51
CA SER A 68 -15.05 8.00 -15.49
C SER A 68 -14.45 7.21 -14.33
N TRP A 69 -13.52 6.29 -14.61
CA TRP A 69 -12.80 5.53 -13.59
C TRP A 69 -11.89 6.41 -12.74
N PHE A 70 -11.18 7.35 -13.38
CA PHE A 70 -10.33 8.31 -12.69
C PHE A 70 -11.14 9.15 -11.70
N HIS A 71 -12.27 9.72 -12.14
CA HIS A 71 -13.12 10.53 -11.28
C HIS A 71 -13.71 9.73 -10.11
N ALA A 72 -14.19 8.51 -10.37
CA ALA A 72 -14.70 7.63 -9.31
C ALA A 72 -13.61 7.27 -8.30
N PHE A 73 -12.40 6.98 -8.77
CA PHE A 73 -11.26 6.62 -7.93
C PHE A 73 -10.80 7.76 -7.04
N ILE A 74 -10.61 8.96 -7.60
CA ILE A 74 -10.21 10.15 -6.82
C ILE A 74 -11.28 10.51 -5.79
N ASN A 75 -12.56 10.49 -6.18
CA ASN A 75 -13.65 10.78 -5.25
C ASN A 75 -13.68 9.79 -4.07
N GLN A 76 -13.43 8.49 -4.30
CA GLN A 76 -13.34 7.52 -3.22
C GLN A 76 -12.13 7.78 -2.30
N ILE A 77 -10.97 8.11 -2.87
CA ILE A 77 -9.77 8.48 -2.10
C ILE A 77 -10.06 9.68 -1.20
N ASP A 78 -10.70 10.72 -1.72
CA ASP A 78 -10.99 11.93 -0.94
C ASP A 78 -11.87 11.61 0.27
N ILE A 79 -12.92 10.80 0.07
CA ILE A 79 -13.81 10.34 1.16
C ILE A 79 -13.05 9.50 2.20
N ASP A 80 -12.20 8.58 1.75
CA ASP A 80 -11.43 7.72 2.65
C ASP A 80 -10.39 8.52 3.44
N CYS A 81 -9.75 9.52 2.82
CA CYS A 81 -8.83 10.45 3.47
C CYS A 81 -9.54 11.30 4.53
N GLU A 82 -10.73 11.84 4.22
CA GLU A 82 -11.53 12.59 5.20
C GLU A 82 -11.87 11.73 6.43
N PHE A 83 -12.23 10.46 6.23
CA PHE A 83 -12.48 9.52 7.32
C PHE A 83 -11.23 9.28 8.17
N LEU A 84 -10.09 9.00 7.55
CA LEU A 84 -8.83 8.74 8.28
C LEU A 84 -8.35 9.97 9.04
N GLU A 85 -8.51 11.17 8.47
CA GLU A 85 -8.18 12.44 9.14
C GLU A 85 -9.09 12.67 10.36
N ALA A 86 -10.41 12.45 10.22
CA ALA A 86 -11.36 12.59 11.32
C ALA A 86 -11.01 11.66 12.50
N GLU A 87 -10.56 10.43 12.21
CA GLU A 87 -10.09 9.45 13.19
C GLU A 87 -8.64 9.69 13.66
N LYS A 88 -7.97 10.74 13.15
CA LYS A 88 -6.57 11.10 13.45
C LYS A 88 -5.58 9.97 13.12
N ILE A 89 -5.88 9.19 12.09
CA ILE A 89 -5.04 8.11 11.58
C ILE A 89 -4.10 8.69 10.53
N MET A 90 -2.81 8.42 10.69
CA MET A 90 -1.75 8.83 9.75
C MET A 90 -0.87 7.63 9.42
N ASP A 91 0.18 7.86 8.62
CA ASP A 91 1.15 6.84 8.21
C ASP A 91 0.55 5.65 7.44
N TYR A 92 -0.61 5.84 6.82
CA TYR A 92 -1.18 4.92 5.83
C TYR A 92 -0.54 5.14 4.45
N SER A 93 -0.66 4.14 3.58
CA SER A 93 -0.21 4.10 2.19
C SER A 93 -1.21 3.37 1.31
#